data_AF-A0A924JGI7-F1
#
_entry.id   AF-A0A924JGI7-F1
#
_cell.length_a   1.000
_cell.length_b   1.000
_cell.length_c   1.000
_cell.angle_alpha   90.00
_cell.angle_beta   90.00
_cell.angle_gamma   90.00
#
_symmetry.space_group_name_H-M   'P 1'
#
loop_
_entity.id
_entity.type
_entity.pdbx_description
1 polymer ?
#
loop_
_entity_poly.entity_id
_entity_poly.type
_entity_poly.pdbx_seq_one_letter_code
_entity_poly.pdbx_strand_id
1 'polypeptide(L)' 'MTEYIIIVALIAVAAIGVYQFFGQVVRSQTAAIANEVGGEDSANQIKLAKAAGKAANAETGKKGLDSYGGGAAAAAAK' A
#
# COMPACT_ATOMS: atom_id res chain seq x y z
N MET A 1 1.83 31.57 -2.15
CA MET A 1 2.80 31.07 -1.14
C MET A 1 2.14 30.10 -0.15
N THR A 2 0.98 30.44 0.42
CA THR A 2 0.22 29.61 1.35
C THR A 2 -0.39 28.33 0.73
N GLU A 3 -0.83 28.37 -0.53
CA GLU A 3 -1.36 27.18 -1.23
C GLU A 3 -0.30 26.07 -1.38
N TYR A 4 0.95 26.44 -1.64
CA TYR A 4 2.06 25.47 -1.72
C TYR A 4 2.31 24.80 -0.38
N ILE A 5 2.20 25.54 0.73
CA ILE A 5 2.36 25.00 2.08
C ILE A 5 1.26 23.97 2.38
N ILE A 6 0.03 24.26 1.95
CA ILE A 6 -1.11 23.35 2.14
C ILE A 6 -0.92 22.06 1.34
N ILE A 7 -0.51 22.15 0.07
CA ILE A 7 -0.26 20.96 -0.78
C ILE A 7 0.85 20.09 -0.19
N VAL A 8 1.96 20.68 0.24
CA VAL A 8 3.07 19.95 0.86
C VAL A 8 2.64 19.26 2.16
N ALA A 9 1.83 19.93 2.99
CA ALA A 9 1.30 19.34 4.21
C ALA A 9 0.43 18.10 3.93
N LEU A 10 -0.40 18.12 2.89
CA LEU A 10 -1.22 16.97 2.49
C LEU A 10 -0.38 15.79 1.98
N ILE A 11 0.66 16.07 1.18
CA ILE A 11 1.60 15.03 0.71
C ILE A 11 2.35 14.42 1.89
N ALA A 12 2.79 15.23 2.85
CA ALA A 12 3.51 14.74 4.04
C ALA A 12 2.67 13.77 4.87
N VAL A 13 1.38 14.05 5.07
CA VAL A 13 0.47 13.15 5.78
C VAL A 13 0.23 11.86 5.00
N ALA A 14 0.02 11.94 3.68
CA ALA A 14 -0.16 10.77 2.83
C ALA A 14 1.09 9.86 2.83
N ALA A 15 2.28 10.46 2.86
CA ALA A 15 3.55 9.74 2.81
C ALA A 15 3.79 8.84 4.04
N ILE A 16 3.25 9.20 5.21
CA ILE A 16 3.38 8.39 6.44
C ILE A 16 2.83 6.97 6.21
N GLY A 17 1.65 6.85 5.60
CA GLY A 17 1.05 5.54 5.33
C GLY A 17 1.83 4.74 4.29
N VAL A 18 2.27 5.40 3.21
CA VAL A 18 3.00 4.75 2.11
C VAL A 18 4.33 4.16 2.60
N TYR A 19 5.09 4.89 3.40
CA TYR A 19 6.39 4.41 3.90
C TYR A 19 6.25 3.25 4.88
N GLN A 20 5.19 3.24 5.71
CA GLN A 20 4.92 2.13 6.61
C GLN A 20 4.60 0.85 5.82
N PHE A 21 3.69 0.93 4.83
CA PHE A 21 3.32 -0.22 4.01
C PHE A 21 4.49 -0.71 3.16
N PHE A 22 5.21 0.21 2.51
CA PHE A 22 6.38 -0.14 1.70
C PHE A 22 7.48 -0.79 2.56
N GLY A 23 7.78 -0.24 3.73
CA GLY A 23 8.78 -0.78 4.65
C GLY A 23 8.45 -2.19 5.15
N GLN A 24 7.17 -2.48 5.41
CA GLN A 24 6.71 -3.82 5.77
C GLN A 24 6.94 -4.82 4.62
N VAL A 25 6.62 -4.44 3.38
CA VAL A 25 6.82 -5.29 2.20
C VAL A 25 8.30 -5.60 1.97
N VAL A 26 9.16 -4.58 1.98
CA VAL A 26 10.61 -4.76 1.77
C VAL A 26 11.19 -5.65 2.86
N ARG A 27 10.89 -5.38 4.14
CA ARG A 27 11.37 -6.22 5.26
C ARG A 27 10.89 -7.66 5.14
N SER A 28 9.64 -7.88 4.75
CA SER A 28 9.09 -9.22 4.54
C SER A 28 9.78 -9.96 3.39
N GLN A 29 10.13 -9.26 2.31
CA GLN A 29 10.87 -9.86 1.18
C GLN A 29 12.32 -10.18 1.57
N THR A 30 13.00 -9.29 2.28
CA THR A 30 14.36 -9.53 2.77
C THR A 30 14.40 -10.73 3.74
N ALA A 31 13.40 -10.86 4.61
CA ALA A 31 13.28 -12.02 5.50
C ALA A 31 13.06 -13.33 4.72
N ALA A 32 12.23 -13.31 3.67
CA ALA A 32 12.03 -14.47 2.80
C ALA A 32 13.32 -14.88 2.09
N ILE A 33 14.05 -13.92 1.52
CA ILE A 33 15.34 -14.17 0.86
C ILE A 33 16.35 -14.73 1.87
N ALA A 34 16.41 -14.19 3.08
CA ALA A 34 17.32 -14.67 4.12
C ALA A 34 17.02 -16.12 4.53
N ASN A 35 15.75 -16.50 4.63
CA ASN A 35 15.33 -17.88 4.93
C ASN A 35 15.66 -18.82 3.77
N GLU A 36 15.41 -18.41 2.52
CA GLU A 36 15.72 -19.20 1.32
C GLU A 36 17.24 -19.43 1.17
N VAL A 37 18.05 -18.40 1.46
CA VAL A 37 19.52 -18.52 1.54
C VAL A 37 19.95 -19.43 2.71
N GLY A 38 19.20 -19.45 3.80
CA GLY A 38 19.39 -20.35 4.94
C GLY A 38 18.96 -21.80 4.68
N GLY A 39 18.38 -22.11 3.52
CA GLY A 39 17.90 -23.44 3.15
C GLY A 39 16.46 -23.76 3.58
N GLU A 40 15.72 -22.79 4.11
CA GLU A 40 14.29 -22.93 4.42
C GLU A 40 13.41 -22.57 3.21
N ASP A 41 12.40 -23.39 2.96
CA ASP A 41 11.48 -23.20 1.85
C ASP A 41 10.58 -21.97 2.09
N SER A 42 10.76 -20.95 1.25
CA SER A 42 10.12 -19.64 1.38
C SER A 42 8.84 -19.49 0.53
N ALA A 43 8.28 -20.60 0.03
CA ALA A 43 7.10 -20.63 -0.84
C ALA A 43 5.87 -19.88 -0.28
N ASN A 44 5.64 -19.92 1.04
CA ASN A 44 4.52 -19.22 1.68
C ASN A 44 4.72 -17.70 1.71
N GLN A 45 5.95 -17.25 1.90
CA GLN A 45 6.35 -15.84 1.97
C GLN A 45 6.31 -15.23 0.57
N ILE A 46 6.69 -15.99 -0.47
CA ILE A 46 6.52 -15.62 -1.87
C ILE A 46 5.02 -15.48 -2.22
N LYS A 47 4.15 -16.39 -1.74
CA LYS A 47 2.70 -16.28 -1.94
C LYS A 47 2.12 -15.02 -1.28
N LEU A 48 2.50 -14.75 -0.03
CA LEU A 48 2.09 -13.54 0.71
C LEU A 48 2.59 -12.27 0.01
N ALA A 49 3.84 -12.24 -0.46
CA ALA A 49 4.39 -11.13 -1.22
C ALA A 49 3.62 -10.88 -2.52
N LYS A 50 3.28 -11.96 -3.25
CA LYS A 50 2.49 -11.87 -4.48
C LYS A 50 1.07 -11.37 -4.21
N ALA A 51 0.47 -11.76 -3.08
CA ALA A 51 -0.83 -11.25 -2.65
C ALA A 51 -0.78 -9.76 -2.27
N ALA A 52 0.24 -9.34 -1.52
CA ALA A 52 0.46 -7.93 -1.15
C ALA A 52 0.69 -7.05 -2.39
N GLY A 53 1.49 -7.52 -3.37
CA GLY A 53 1.68 -6.81 -4.63
C GLY A 53 0.40 -6.69 -5.46
N LYS A 54 -0.44 -7.73 -5.49
CA LYS A 54 -1.77 -7.65 -6.13
C LYS A 54 -2.69 -6.65 -5.43
N ALA A 55 -2.68 -6.64 -4.09
CA ALA A 55 -3.46 -5.67 -3.32
C ALA A 55 -2.99 -4.24 -3.59
N ALA A 56 -1.68 -3.98 -3.59
CA ALA A 56 -1.12 -2.67 -3.94
C ALA A 56 -1.48 -2.23 -5.38
N ASN A 57 -1.48 -3.17 -6.34
CA ASN A 57 -1.93 -2.89 -7.71
C ASN A 57 -3.44 -2.59 -7.77
N ALA A 58 -4.26 -3.26 -6.96
CA ALA A 58 -5.70 -2.96 -6.87
C ALA A 58 -5.96 -1.55 -6.31
N GLU A 59 -5.12 -1.11 -5.37
CA GLU A 59 -5.13 0.25 -4.83
C GLU A 59 -4.65 1.32 -5.83
N THR A 60 -4.02 0.91 -6.94
CA THR A 60 -3.60 1.78 -8.05
C THR A 60 -4.74 2.06 -9.04
N GLY A 61 -5.91 1.41 -8.89
CA GLY A 61 -7.13 1.82 -9.58
C GLY A 61 -7.47 3.28 -9.25
N LYS A 62 -7.89 4.06 -10.24
CA LYS A 62 -8.08 5.53 -10.13
C LYS A 62 -8.96 5.91 -8.93
N LYS A 63 -8.35 6.16 -7.77
CA LYS A 63 -8.99 6.77 -6.60
C LYS A 63 -8.91 8.29 -6.76
N GLY A 64 -9.63 8.80 -7.75
CA GLY A 64 -9.83 10.25 -7.92
C GLY A 64 -11.05 10.75 -7.15
N LEU A 65 -11.27 12.07 -7.17
CA LEU A 65 -12.47 12.68 -6.56
C LEU A 65 -13.79 12.09 -7.11
N ASP A 66 -13.76 11.55 -8.33
CA ASP A 66 -14.86 10.82 -8.97
C ASP A 66 -15.27 9.56 -8.19
N SER A 67 -14.33 8.91 -7.50
CA SER A 67 -14.57 7.74 -6.67
C SER A 67 -15.10 8.09 -5.27
N TYR A 68 -14.90 9.33 -4.81
CA TYR A 68 -15.36 9.81 -3.49
C TYR A 68 -16.88 9.98 -3.43
N GLY A 69 -17.52 10.40 -4.53
CA GLY A 69 -18.98 10.52 -4.62
C GLY A 69 -19.72 9.17 -4.70
N GLY A 70 -19.11 8.15 -5.30
CA GLY A 70 -19.72 6.82 -5.45
C GLY A 70 -19.69 5.97 -4.18
N GLY A 71 -18.68 6.14 -3.33
CA GLY A 71 -18.56 5.41 -2.05
C GLY A 71 -19.58 5.84 -1.00
N ALA A 72 -20.00 7.11 -1.01
CA ALA A 72 -21.00 7.62 -0.08
C ALA A 72 -22.41 7.04 -0.36
N ALA A 73 -22.75 6.79 -1.62
CA ALA A 73 -24.03 6.17 -1.99
C ALA A 73 -24.10 4.69 -1.60
N ALA A 74 -22.98 3.96 -1.64
CA ALA A 74 -22.93 2.54 -1.23
C ALA A 74 -23.00 2.34 0.29
N ALA A 75 -22.59 3.32 1.09
CA ALA A 75 -22.67 3.27 2.56
C ALA A 75 -24.08 3.61 3.11
N ALA A 76 -24.94 4.24 2.32
CA ALA A 76 -26.32 4.58 2.71
C ALA A 76 -27.35 3.47 2.42
N ALA A 77 -26.92 2.38 1.76
CA ALA A 77 -27.79 1.26 1.37
C ALA A 77 -27.64 0.00 2.26
N LYS A 78 -27.09 0.16 3.47
CA LYS A 78 -27.06 -0.90 4.49
C LYS A 78 -27.72 -0.45 5.78
#